data_AF-A0A3D1H7E5-F1
#
_entry.id   AF-A0A3D1H7E5-F1
#
_cell.length_a   1.000
_cell.length_b   1.000
_cell.length_c   1.000
_cell.angle_alpha   90.00
_cell.angle_beta   90.00
_cell.angle_gamma   90.00
#
_symmetry.space_group_name_H-M   'P 1'
#
loop_
_entity.id
_entity.type
_entity.pdbx_description
1 polymer ?
#
loop_
_entity_poly.entity_id
_entity_poly.type
_entity_poly.pdbx_seq_one_letter_code
_entity_poly.pdbx_strand_id
1 'polypeptide(L)' 'MIKGFSKLTKEAKIEWLIANYFNGEEKAREVLVSYWHSDEKLQKLHDEFIENTVSNFYMPMGIAPNFLING' A
#
# COMPACT_ATOMS: atom_id res chain seq x y z
N MET A 1 -12.06 9.75 -15.69
CA MET A 1 -10.71 9.20 -15.93
C MET A 1 -9.71 10.32 -15.69
N ILE A 2 -8.81 10.17 -14.72
CA ILE A 2 -7.74 11.15 -14.51
C ILE A 2 -6.61 10.90 -15.52
N LYS A 3 -6.25 11.93 -16.30
CA LYS A 3 -5.14 11.85 -17.24
C LYS A 3 -3.81 11.98 -16.48
N GLY A 4 -2.87 11.08 -16.74
CA GLY A 4 -1.51 11.16 -16.22
C GLY A 4 -1.32 10.69 -14.78
N PHE A 5 -2.34 10.10 -14.14
CA PHE A 5 -2.21 9.60 -12.76
C PHE A 5 -1.05 8.60 -12.59
N SER A 6 -0.85 7.71 -13.56
CA SER A 6 0.25 6.73 -13.51
C SER A 6 1.64 7.35 -13.53
N LYS A 7 1.79 8.58 -14.05
CA LYS A 7 3.05 9.32 -14.12
C LYS A 7 3.38 10.07 -12.83
N LEU A 8 2.45 10.17 -11.88
CA LEU A 8 2.68 10.79 -10.59
C LEU A 8 3.64 9.95 -9.75
N THR A 9 4.44 10.60 -8.90
CA THR A 9 5.16 9.90 -7.82
C THR A 9 4.16 9.28 -6.85
N LYS A 10 4.63 8.35 -6.02
CA LYS A 10 3.78 7.67 -5.04
C LYS A 10 3.13 8.67 -4.07
N GLU A 11 3.91 9.63 -3.59
CA GLU A 11 3.47 10.73 -2.73
C GLU A 11 2.45 11.61 -3.45
N ALA A 12 2.70 11.99 -4.71
CA ALA A 12 1.76 12.80 -5.48
C ALA A 12 0.44 12.07 -5.76
N LYS A 13 0.44 10.73 -5.88
CA LYS A 13 -0.78 9.91 -5.94
C LYS A 13 -1.56 9.99 -4.62
N ILE A 14 -0.87 9.94 -3.48
CA ILE A 14 -1.48 10.08 -2.15
C ILE A 14 -2.09 11.47 -1.98
N GLU A 15 -1.34 12.55 -2.27
CA GLU A 15 -1.85 13.92 -2.16
C GLU A 15 -3.07 14.14 -3.06
N TRP A 16 -3.02 13.61 -4.29
CA TRP A 16 -4.17 13.66 -5.19
C TRP A 16 -5.38 12.92 -4.60
N LEU A 17 -5.19 11.71 -4.06
CA LEU A 17 -6.26 10.92 -3.45
C LEU A 17 -6.90 11.67 -2.27
N ILE A 18 -6.08 12.24 -1.39
CA ILE A 18 -6.52 12.98 -0.20
C ILE A 18 -7.30 14.23 -0.59
N ALA A 19 -6.78 15.02 -1.54
CA ALA A 19 -7.45 16.24 -1.99
C ALA A 19 -8.80 15.96 -2.66
N ASN A 20 -8.95 14.83 -3.36
CA ASN A 20 -10.16 14.52 -4.13
C ASN A 20 -11.22 13.73 -3.34
N TYR A 21 -10.81 12.93 -2.34
CA TYR A 21 -11.73 12.00 -1.66
C TYR A 21 -11.74 12.12 -0.13
N PHE A 22 -10.81 12.89 0.45
CA PHE A 22 -10.67 13.02 1.91
C PHE A 22 -10.63 14.48 2.36
N ASN A 23 -11.11 15.43 1.54
CA ASN A 23 -11.18 16.86 1.88
C ASN A 23 -9.84 17.48 2.36
N GLY A 24 -8.69 16.93 1.98
CA GLY A 24 -7.40 17.42 2.49
C GLY A 24 -7.07 16.98 3.92
N GLU A 25 -7.76 15.98 4.48
CA GLU A 25 -7.54 15.52 5.85
C GLU A 25 -6.17 14.83 6.02
N GLU A 26 -5.31 15.41 6.86
CA GLU A 26 -3.97 14.87 7.13
C GLU A 26 -4.01 13.45 7.71
N LYS A 27 -5.07 13.12 8.46
CA LYS A 27 -5.26 11.78 9.02
C LYS A 27 -5.32 10.69 7.93
N ALA A 28 -5.87 11.00 6.76
CA ALA A 28 -5.89 10.06 5.64
C ALA A 28 -4.46 9.81 5.12
N ARG A 29 -3.62 10.85 5.11
CA ARG A 29 -2.19 10.75 4.78
C ARG A 29 -1.45 9.86 5.77
N GLU A 30 -1.63 10.14 7.05
CA GLU A 30 -1.00 9.39 8.15
C GLU A 30 -1.32 7.90 8.05
N VAL A 31 -2.59 7.54 7.80
CA VAL A 31 -3.01 6.15 7.64
C VAL A 31 -2.40 5.51 6.39
N LEU A 32 -2.39 6.18 5.24
CA LEU A 32 -1.81 5.61 4.02
C LEU A 32 -0.30 5.38 4.16
N VAL A 33 0.40 6.29 4.82
CA VAL A 33 1.85 6.21 5.04
C VAL A 33 2.19 5.24 6.17
N SER A 34 1.33 5.03 7.17
CA SER A 34 1.62 4.14 8.30
C SER A 34 1.80 2.68 7.91
N TYR A 35 1.31 2.28 6.74
CA TYR A 35 1.49 0.94 6.19
C TYR A 35 2.69 0.82 5.26
N TRP A 36 3.48 1.88 5.08
CA TRP A 36 4.74 1.78 4.36
C TRP A 36 5.76 1.03 5.22
N HIS A 37 6.47 0.12 4.58
CA HIS A 37 7.49 -0.67 5.23
C HIS A 37 8.73 0.21 5.48
N SER A 38 9.33 0.10 6.67
CA SER A 38 10.49 0.90 7.07
C SER A 38 11.79 0.50 6.35
N ASP A 39 11.92 -0.77 5.96
CA ASP A 39 12.97 -1.23 5.03
C ASP A 39 12.65 -0.74 3.60
N GLU A 40 13.43 0.22 3.12
CA GLU A 40 13.29 0.82 1.80
C GLU A 40 13.47 -0.18 0.65
N LYS A 41 14.35 -1.18 0.79
CA LYS A 41 14.56 -2.18 -0.27
C LYS A 41 13.33 -3.07 -0.38
N LEU A 42 12.75 -3.46 0.76
CA LEU A 42 11.53 -4.25 0.77
C LEU A 42 10.33 -3.43 0.29
N GLN A 43 10.20 -2.17 0.71
CA GLN A 43 9.15 -1.29 0.21
C GLN A 43 9.24 -1.11 -1.31
N LYS A 44 10.44 -0.97 -1.86
CA LYS A 44 10.66 -0.89 -3.30
C LYS A 44 10.19 -2.16 -4.01
N LEU A 45 10.47 -3.35 -3.47
CA LEU A 45 9.98 -4.60 -4.03
C LEU A 45 8.44 -4.65 -4.06
N HIS A 46 7.78 -4.18 -3.00
CA HIS A 46 6.32 -4.07 -2.98
C HIS A 46 5.79 -3.09 -4.03
N ASP A 47 6.46 -1.95 -4.20
CA ASP A 47 6.10 -0.93 -5.19
C ASP A 47 6.33 -1.38 -6.64
N GLU A 48 7.27 -2.30 -6.88
CA GLU A 48 7.53 -2.91 -8.19
C GLU A 48 6.64 -4.12 -8.49
N PHE A 49 5.90 -4.65 -7.49
CA PHE A 49 5.06 -5.83 -7.66
C PHE A 49 3.79 -5.55 -8.47
N ILE A 50 3.23 -4.34 -8.35
CA ILE A 50 2.06 -3.88 -9.11
C ILE A 50 2.18 -2.39 -9.45
N GLU A 51 1.44 -1.94 -10.46
CA GLU A 51 1.38 -0.52 -10.80
C GLU A 51 0.51 0.29 -9.82
N ASN A 52 0.79 1.60 -9.73
CA ASN A 52 -0.04 2.56 -8.98
C ASN A 52 -0.23 2.25 -7.48
N THR A 53 0.78 1.67 -6.83
CA THR A 53 0.77 1.53 -5.37
C THR A 53 0.69 2.89 -4.68
N VAL A 54 -0.03 2.93 -3.56
CA VAL A 54 -0.10 4.08 -2.65
C VAL A 54 0.17 3.65 -1.20
N SER A 55 -0.05 2.38 -0.87
CA SER A 55 0.18 1.82 0.46
C SER A 55 0.27 0.29 0.37
N ASN A 56 0.70 -0.35 1.45
CA ASN A 56 0.66 -1.80 1.59
C ASN A 56 -0.58 -2.24 2.37
N PHE A 57 -0.91 -3.52 2.31
CA PHE A 57 -1.93 -4.15 3.14
C PHE A 57 -1.34 -5.38 3.83
N TYR A 58 -1.27 -5.36 5.15
CA TYR A 58 -0.80 -6.49 5.94
C TYR A 58 -1.96 -7.41 6.30
N MET A 59 -1.90 -8.65 5.82
CA MET A 59 -2.86 -9.70 6.14
C MET A 59 -2.23 -10.66 7.16
N PRO A 60 -2.85 -10.87 8.33
CA PRO A 60 -2.40 -11.91 9.25
C PRO A 60 -2.46 -13.28 8.59
N MET A 61 -1.33 -13.99 8.57
CA MET A 61 -1.25 -15.36 8.07
C MET A 61 -0.92 -16.30 9.22
N GLY A 62 -1.78 -17.27 9.47
CA GLY A 62 -1.61 -18.28 10.52
C GLY A 62 -1.23 -19.64 9.94
N ILE A 63 -0.61 -20.47 10.77
CA ILE A 63 -0.37 -21.89 10.48
C ILE A 63 -1.34 -22.76 11.26
N ALA A 64 -1.95 -23.75 10.60
CA ALA A 64 -2.71 -24.80 11.25
C ALA A 64 -1.77 -25.99 11.53
N PRO A 65 -1.43 -26.29 12.80
CA PRO A 65 -0.54 -27.39 13.12
C PRO A 65 -1.23 -28.75 13.03
N ASN A 66 -0.43 -29.83 13.09
CA ASN A 66 -0.90 -31.22 13.20
C ASN A 66 -1.72 -31.72 12.00
N PHE A 67 -1.46 -31.19 10.80
CA PHE A 67 -2.04 -31.74 9.58
C PHE A 67 -1.35 -33.08 9.24
N LEU A 68 -2.10 -34.17 9.26
CA LEU A 68 -1.61 -35.49 8.86
C LEU A 68 -2.06 -35.76 7.42
N ILE A 69 -1.10 -35.96 6.53
CA ILE A 69 -1.36 -36.36 5.14
C ILE A 69 -0.81 -37.77 4.97
N ASN A 70 -1.65 -38.71 4.56
CA ASN A 70 -1.31 -40.11 4.27
C ASN A 70 -0.83 -41.00 5.43
N GLY A 71 -0.88 -40.55 6.69
CA GLY A 71 -0.59 -41.41 7.86
C GLY A 71 0.90 -41.65 8.08
#